data_AF-A0A8S3H2K9-F1
#
_entry.id   AF-A0A8S3H2K9-F1
#
_cell.length_a   1.000
_cell.length_b   1.000
_cell.length_c   1.000
_cell.angle_alpha   90.00
_cell.angle_beta   90.00
_cell.angle_gamma   90.00
#
_symmetry.space_group_name_H-M   'P 1'
#
loop_
_entity.id
_entity.type
_entity.pdbx_description
1 polymer ?
#
loop_
_entity_poly.entity_id
_entity_poly.type
_entity_poly.pdbx_seq_one_letter_code
_entity_poly.pdbx_strand_id
1 'polypeptide(L)' 'YLNYEDSKFSKSRGIGVFGDHAQTTEIPSDIWRFYLMYVRPETQDSVFSWADLMSKNNSELLNNLGNFINR' A
#
# COMPACT_ATOMS: atom_id res chain seq x y z
N TYR A 1 -7.15 -13.17 1.30
CA TYR A 1 -7.82 -11.86 1.28
C TYR A 1 -6.84 -10.77 1.70
N LEU A 2 -7.06 -9.54 1.22
CA LEU A 2 -6.38 -8.36 1.74
C LEU A 2 -7.32 -7.65 2.72
N ASN A 3 -6.94 -7.64 4.00
CA ASN A 3 -7.63 -6.90 5.07
C ASN A 3 -7.09 -5.47 5.16
N TYR A 4 -7.74 -4.61 5.92
CA TYR A 4 -7.37 -3.20 6.09
C TYR A 4 -7.17 -2.88 7.57
N GLU A 5 -5.92 -2.62 7.94
CA GLU A 5 -5.47 -2.53 9.34
C GLU A 5 -6.04 -3.71 10.15
N ASP A 6 -6.65 -3.44 11.30
CA ASP A 6 -7.21 -4.47 12.18
C ASP A 6 -8.59 -5.00 11.75
N SER A 7 -9.04 -4.72 10.51
CA SER A 7 -10.42 -4.98 10.09
C SER A 7 -10.60 -5.31 8.60
N LYS A 8 -11.85 -5.52 8.18
CA LYS A 8 -12.22 -5.67 6.77
C LYS A 8 -12.69 -4.33 6.20
N PHE A 9 -12.39 -4.10 4.91
CA PHE A 9 -12.97 -2.99 4.14
C PHE A 9 -14.49 -2.93 4.31
N SER A 10 -15.04 -1.74 4.54
CA SER A 10 -16.48 -1.51 4.71
C SER A 10 -16.90 -0.14 4.19
N LYS A 11 -17.65 -0.12 3.09
CA LYS A 11 -18.19 1.13 2.53
C LYS A 11 -19.19 1.80 3.48
N SER A 12 -20.09 1.04 4.09
CA SER A 12 -21.11 1.58 5.01
C SER A 12 -20.51 2.17 6.30
N ARG A 13 -19.33 1.71 6.71
CA ARG A 13 -18.61 2.22 7.88
C ARG A 13 -17.46 3.18 7.52
N GLY A 14 -17.23 3.45 6.24
CA GLY A 14 -16.11 4.29 5.80
C GLY A 14 -14.73 3.73 6.14
N ILE A 15 -14.58 2.41 6.23
CA ILE A 15 -13.33 1.75 6.60
C ILE A 15 -12.62 1.26 5.34
N GLY A 16 -11.44 1.81 5.09
CA GLY A 16 -10.57 1.44 3.98
C GLY A 16 -10.48 2.49 2.88
N VAL A 17 -9.42 2.38 2.07
CA VAL A 17 -9.26 3.17 0.84
C VAL A 17 -9.91 2.43 -0.32
N PHE A 18 -10.86 3.08 -0.99
CA PHE A 18 -11.52 2.56 -2.18
C PHE A 18 -10.94 3.21 -3.44
N GLY A 19 -11.12 2.58 -4.60
CA GLY A 19 -10.41 2.98 -5.84
C GLY A 19 -10.69 4.41 -6.31
N ASP A 20 -11.87 4.93 -6.01
CA ASP A 20 -12.26 6.33 -6.22
C ASP A 20 -11.55 7.28 -5.23
N HIS A 21 -11.39 6.86 -3.97
CA HIS A 21 -10.68 7.64 -2.95
C HIS A 21 -9.16 7.57 -3.08
N ALA A 22 -8.59 6.53 -3.71
CA ALA A 22 -7.14 6.42 -3.89
C ALA A 22 -6.56 7.66 -4.62
N GLN A 23 -7.32 8.21 -5.57
CA GLN A 23 -6.93 9.39 -6.34
C GLN A 23 -6.85 10.66 -5.49
N THR A 24 -7.59 10.74 -4.38
CA THR A 24 -7.61 11.90 -3.50
C THR A 24 -6.51 11.87 -2.44
N THR A 25 -5.70 10.81 -2.40
CA THR A 25 -4.62 10.66 -1.40
C THR A 25 -3.33 11.37 -1.77
N GLU A 26 -3.22 11.92 -2.99
CA GLU A 26 -1.99 12.48 -3.56
C GLU A 26 -0.82 11.49 -3.68
N ILE A 27 -1.03 10.22 -3.34
CA ILE A 27 -0.05 9.15 -3.51
C ILE A 27 -0.10 8.68 -4.97
N PRO A 28 1.03 8.69 -5.71
CA PRO A 28 1.06 8.22 -7.09
C PRO A 28 0.59 6.78 -7.22
N SER A 29 -0.09 6.46 -8.32
CA SER A 29 -0.64 5.13 -8.60
C SER A 29 0.42 4.01 -8.55
N ASP A 30 1.66 4.31 -8.95
CA ASP A 30 2.74 3.32 -8.91
C ASP A 30 3.19 2.95 -7.50
N ILE A 31 3.05 3.86 -6.52
CA ILE A 31 3.32 3.54 -5.11
C ILE A 31 2.26 2.57 -4.57
N TRP A 32 0.99 2.79 -4.93
CA TRP A 32 -0.08 1.83 -4.63
C TRP A 32 0.18 0.46 -5.27
N ARG A 33 0.56 0.45 -6.55
CA ARG A 33 0.86 -0.79 -7.28
C ARG A 33 2.02 -1.54 -6.65
N PHE A 34 3.11 -0.84 -6.34
CA PHE A 34 4.26 -1.41 -5.67
C PHE A 34 3.85 -2.10 -4.36
N TYR A 35 3.20 -1.36 -3.46
CA TYR A 35 2.92 -1.89 -2.14
C TYR A 35 1.87 -3.00 -2.15
N LEU A 36 0.77 -2.85 -2.91
CA LEU A 36 -0.24 -3.89 -3.02
C LEU A 36 0.29 -5.20 -3.62
N MET A 37 1.29 -5.11 -4.50
CA MET A 37 2.00 -6.28 -5.02
C MET A 37 3.02 -6.81 -4.01
N TYR A 38 3.68 -5.95 -3.24
CA TYR A 38 4.62 -6.34 -2.18
C TYR A 38 3.93 -7.16 -1.08
N VAL A 39 2.71 -6.76 -0.67
CA VAL A 39 1.89 -7.48 0.33
C VAL A 39 0.81 -8.37 -0.29
N ARG A 40 0.99 -8.81 -1.54
CA ARG A 40 0.00 -9.62 -2.26
C ARG A 40 -0.31 -10.90 -1.47
N PRO A 41 -1.59 -11.17 -1.12
CA PRO A 41 -1.96 -12.40 -0.43
C PRO A 41 -1.95 -13.58 -1.40
N GLU A 42 -0.85 -14.34 -1.44
CA GLU A 42 -0.70 -15.48 -2.38
C GLU A 42 -1.16 -16.81 -1.79
N THR A 43 -0.72 -17.13 -0.58
CA THR A 43 -1.04 -18.38 0.12
C THR A 43 -1.90 -18.17 1.36
N GLN A 44 -1.77 -17.00 1.98
CA GLN A 44 -2.48 -16.61 3.19
C GLN A 44 -2.95 -15.15 3.08
N ASP A 45 -3.86 -14.80 3.98
CA ASP A 45 -4.36 -13.43 4.09
C ASP A 45 -3.23 -12.45 4.44
N SER A 46 -3.33 -11.25 3.90
CA SER A 46 -2.43 -10.12 4.20
C SER A 46 -3.24 -8.93 4.69
N VAL A 47 -2.53 -7.94 5.25
CA VAL A 47 -3.12 -6.74 5.82
C VAL A 47 -2.49 -5.53 5.13
N PHE A 48 -3.31 -4.64 4.61
CA PHE A 48 -2.88 -3.31 4.26
C PHE A 48 -2.65 -2.50 5.54
N SER A 49 -1.44 -1.98 5.73
CA SER A 49 -1.12 -1.03 6.79
C SER A 49 -0.47 0.24 6.25
N TRP A 50 -0.90 1.40 6.74
CA TRP A 50 -0.29 2.69 6.40
C TRP A 50 1.15 2.82 6.89
N ALA A 51 1.43 2.32 8.09
CA ALA A 51 2.76 2.37 8.67
C ALA A 51 3.75 1.55 7.82
N ASP A 52 3.32 0.37 7.36
CA ASP A 52 4.15 -0.48 6.52
C ASP A 52 4.27 0.06 5.08
N LEU A 53 3.22 0.67 4.51
CA LEU A 53 3.30 1.38 3.22
C LEU A 53 4.42 2.43 3.25
N MET A 54 4.41 3.30 4.28
CA MET A 54 5.42 4.35 4.44
C MET A 54 6.82 3.76 4.63
N SER A 55 6.93 2.73 5.47
CA SER A 55 8.19 2.03 5.72
C SER A 55 8.78 1.44 4.44
N LYS A 56 7.99 0.69 3.67
CA LYS A 56 8.43 0.04 2.43
C LYS A 56 8.74 1.02 1.32
N ASN A 57 7.97 2.11 1.21
CA ASN A 57 8.31 3.19 0.29
C ASN A 57 9.69 3.78 0.61
N ASN A 58 9.97 4.06 1.87
CA ASN A 58 11.23 4.67 2.27
C ASN A 58 12.41 3.70 2.16
N SER A 59 12.25 2.44 2.58
CA SER A 59 13.34 1.46 2.55
C SER A 59 13.62 0.93 1.15
N GLU A 60 12.60 0.51 0.41
CA GLU A 60 12.77 -0.20 -0.86
C GLU A 60 12.82 0.75 -2.06
N LEU A 61 11.94 1.76 -2.10
CA LEU A 61 11.87 2.66 -3.26
C LEU A 61 12.86 3.81 -3.13
N LEU A 62 12.87 4.52 -2.00
CA LEU A 62 13.74 5.68 -1.84
C LEU A 62 15.20 5.27 -1.59
N ASN A 63 15.44 4.50 -0.53
CA ASN A 63 16.81 4.22 -0.07
C ASN A 63 17.54 3.14 -0.86
N ASN A 64 16.82 2.31 -1.63
CA ASN A 64 17.39 1.22 -2.41
C ASN A 64 17.26 1.48 -3.93
N LEU A 65 16.10 1.21 -4.54
CA LEU A 65 15.93 1.29 -6.00
C LEU A 65 16.21 2.69 -6.54
N GLY A 66 15.61 3.72 -5.93
CA GLY A 66 15.79 5.10 -6.31
C GLY A 66 17.23 5.57 -6.11
N ASN A 67 17.88 5.13 -5.04
CA ASN A 67 19.30 5.41 -4.81
C ASN A 67 20.20 4.77 -5.86
N PHE A 68 19.91 3.54 -6.28
CA PHE A 68 20.69 2.87 -7.34
C PHE A 68 20.54 3.58 -8.69
N ILE A 69 19.33 4.00 -9.05
CA ILE A 69 19.06 4.63 -10.36
C ILE A 69 19.59 6.07 -10.44
N ASN A 70 19.54 6.83 -9.34
CA ASN A 70 19.89 8.25 -9.34
C ASN A 70 21.37 8.55 -9.02
N ARG A 71 22.20 7.53 -8.90
CA ARG A 71 23.65 7.65 -8.68
C ARG A 71 24.41 7.47 -9.98
#